data_AF-A0A852V7K0-F1
#
_entry.id   AF-A0A852V7K0-F1
#
_cell.length_a   1.000
_cell.length_b   1.000
_cell.length_c   1.000
_cell.angle_alpha   90.00
_cell.angle_beta   90.00
_cell.angle_gamma   90.00
#
_symmetry.space_group_name_H-M   'P 1'
#
loop_
_entity.id
_entity.type
_entity.pdbx_description
1 polymer ?
#
loop_
_entity_poly.entity_id
_entity_poly.type
_entity_poly.pdbx_seq_one_letter_code
_entity_poly.pdbx_strand_id
1 'polypeptide(L)' 'MSALVTHLADGATKLHDPVSARLADEFLTVPLGTVSRCVADVRACAEHLGIDATPEVVERVAREHLLALVNSAPPPRSPR' A
#
# COMPACT_ATOMS: atom_id res chain seq x y z
N MET A 1 4.91 25.73 17.36
CA MET A 1 4.50 25.89 15.95
C MET A 1 5.75 25.79 15.08
N SER A 2 6.00 24.60 14.54
CA SER A 2 7.06 24.23 13.57
C SER A 2 6.64 22.87 13.01
N ALA A 3 6.81 22.50 11.75
CA ALA A 3 7.06 23.18 10.50
C ALA A 3 6.58 22.17 9.43
N LEU A 4 6.12 22.66 8.28
CA LEU A 4 5.58 21.90 7.17
C LEU A 4 6.48 20.72 6.77
N VAL A 5 5.96 19.49 6.84
CA VAL A 5 6.55 18.37 6.10
C VAL A 5 6.00 18.43 4.69
N THR A 6 6.85 18.93 3.81
CA THR A 6 6.71 18.86 2.36
C THR A 6 6.60 17.40 1.93
N HIS A 7 5.40 16.91 1.62
CA HIS A 7 5.24 15.68 0.84
C HIS A 7 5.08 16.03 -0.65
N LEU A 8 6.16 16.58 -1.21
CA LEU A 8 6.43 16.48 -2.65
C LEU A 8 7.22 15.19 -2.85
N ALA A 9 6.49 14.11 -3.11
CA ALA A 9 7.02 12.96 -3.84
C ALA A 9 6.02 12.64 -4.96
N ASP A 10 5.85 13.62 -5.85
CA ASP A 10 5.53 13.34 -7.23
C ASP A 10 6.80 12.77 -7.85
N GLY A 11 6.86 11.45 -7.94
CA GLY A 11 7.96 10.74 -8.54
C GLY A 11 7.39 9.41 -8.96
N ALA A 12 7.40 9.14 -10.26
CA ALA A 12 7.09 7.84 -10.80
C ALA A 12 7.96 6.79 -10.10
N THR A 13 7.45 6.22 -9.00
CA THR A 13 8.08 5.11 -8.31
C THR A 13 7.90 3.93 -9.23
N LYS A 14 8.87 3.72 -10.12
CA LYS A 14 9.05 2.45 -10.78
C LYS A 14 8.96 1.39 -9.70
N LEU A 15 8.04 0.48 -9.91
CA LEU A 15 7.73 -0.58 -8.99
C LEU A 15 8.83 -1.62 -9.13
N HIS A 16 9.91 -1.41 -8.38
CA HIS A 16 11.07 -2.31 -8.41
C HIS A 16 10.75 -3.66 -7.78
N ASP A 17 9.73 -3.71 -6.93
CA ASP A 17 9.26 -4.92 -6.27
C ASP A 17 8.13 -5.59 -7.08
N PRO A 18 8.28 -6.87 -7.47
CA PRO A 18 7.31 -7.57 -8.30
C PRO A 18 5.96 -7.80 -7.61
N VAL A 19 5.94 -7.91 -6.27
CA VAL A 19 4.70 -8.04 -5.49
C VAL A 19 3.91 -6.75 -5.59
N SER A 20 4.57 -5.62 -5.35
CA SER A 20 3.94 -4.31 -5.49
C SER A 20 3.39 -4.11 -6.91
N ALA A 21 4.08 -4.58 -7.95
CA ALA A 21 3.63 -4.49 -9.34
C ALA A 21 2.34 -5.25 -9.64
N ARG A 22 2.27 -6.49 -9.19
CA ARG A 22 1.04 -7.28 -9.33
C ARG A 22 -0.13 -6.64 -8.58
N LEU A 23 0.11 -6.13 -7.38
CA LEU A 23 -0.93 -5.48 -6.59
C LEU A 23 -1.36 -4.14 -7.19
N ALA A 24 -0.44 -3.36 -7.77
CA ALA A 24 -0.80 -2.11 -8.43
C ALA A 24 -1.67 -2.35 -9.68
N ASP A 25 -1.41 -3.41 -10.43
CA ASP A 25 -2.23 -3.80 -11.59
C ASP A 25 -3.63 -4.30 -11.18
N GLU A 26 -3.77 -4.89 -9.99
CA GLU A 26 -5.06 -5.36 -9.48
C GLU A 26 -5.89 -4.25 -8.83
N PHE A 27 -5.25 -3.36 -8.06
CA PHE A 27 -5.90 -2.31 -7.28
C PHE A 27 -5.78 -0.94 -7.95
N LEU A 28 -6.29 -0.83 -9.18
CA LEU A 28 -6.17 0.39 -10.02
C LEU A 28 -6.78 1.66 -9.39
N THR A 29 -7.70 1.52 -8.43
CA THR A 29 -8.32 2.64 -7.71
C THR A 29 -7.51 3.10 -6.49
N VAL A 30 -6.48 2.34 -6.10
CA VAL A 30 -5.60 2.66 -4.98
C VAL A 30 -4.34 3.35 -5.50
N PRO A 31 -3.92 4.49 -4.93
CA PRO A 31 -2.69 5.15 -5.35
C PRO A 31 -1.47 4.24 -5.21
N LEU A 32 -0.58 4.28 -6.19
CA LEU A 32 0.62 3.43 -6.23
C LEU A 32 1.48 3.54 -4.96
N GLY A 33 1.69 4.75 -4.45
CA GLY A 33 2.43 4.94 -3.20
C GLY A 33 1.79 4.26 -1.99
N THR A 34 0.45 4.14 -1.96
CA THR A 34 -0.29 3.40 -0.93
C THR A 34 -0.05 1.91 -1.06
N VAL A 35 -0.05 1.37 -2.28
CA VAL A 35 0.27 -0.04 -2.55
C VAL A 35 1.70 -0.36 -2.10
N SER A 36 2.69 0.43 -2.54
CA SER A 36 4.09 0.22 -2.15
C SER A 36 4.31 0.30 -0.65
N ARG A 37 3.66 1.26 0.03
CA ARG A 37 3.72 1.38 1.48
C ARG A 37 3.09 0.18 2.18
N CYS A 38 1.92 -0.29 1.71
CA CYS A 38 1.26 -1.47 2.28
C CYS A 38 2.15 -2.71 2.21
N VAL A 39 2.80 -2.94 1.05
CA VAL A 39 3.74 -4.07 0.88
C VAL A 39 4.95 -3.94 1.82
N ALA A 40 5.51 -2.74 1.96
CA ALA A 40 6.63 -2.49 2.87
C ALA A 40 6.24 -2.71 4.34
N ASP A 41 5.07 -2.22 4.76
CA ASP A 41 4.54 -2.38 6.12
C ASP A 41 4.31 -3.87 6.44
N VAL A 42 3.73 -4.63 5.50
CA VAL A 42 3.51 -6.08 5.66
C VAL A 42 4.84 -6.83 5.80
N ARG A 43 5.84 -6.51 4.98
CA ARG A 43 7.18 -7.12 5.08
C ARG A 43 7.81 -6.85 6.45
N ALA A 44 7.81 -5.59 6.89
CA ALA A 44 8.34 -5.20 8.19
C ALA A 44 7.60 -5.89 9.35
N CYS A 45 6.28 -6.02 9.27
CA CYS A 45 5.48 -6.75 10.25
C CYS A 45 5.81 -8.24 10.29
N ALA A 46 5.95 -8.90 9.14
CA ALA A 46 6.32 -10.32 9.08
C ALA A 46 7.70 -10.58 9.70
N GLU A 47 8.69 -9.76 9.33
CA GLU A 47 10.04 -9.81 9.89
C GLU A 47 10.03 -9.59 11.41
N HIS A 48 9.28 -8.60 11.89
CA HIS A 48 9.14 -8.32 13.33
C HIS A 48 8.54 -9.49 14.11
N LEU A 49 7.62 -10.24 13.49
CA LEU A 49 6.99 -11.41 14.09
C LEU A 49 7.84 -12.69 13.96
N GLY A 50 8.99 -12.63 13.30
CA GLY A 50 9.82 -13.81 13.01
C GLY A 50 9.21 -14.74 11.97
N ILE A 51 8.26 -14.25 11.17
CA ILE A 51 7.65 -14.96 10.06
C ILE A 51 8.51 -14.75 8.82
N ASP A 52 8.74 -15.82 8.05
CA ASP A 52 9.43 -15.71 6.77
C ASP A 52 8.62 -14.85 5.79
N ALA A 53 9.16 -13.68 5.44
CA ALA A 53 8.51 -12.68 4.59
C ALA A 53 8.67 -13.02 3.11
N THR A 54 8.25 -14.24 2.74
CA THR A 54 8.27 -14.70 1.35
C THR A 54 7.36 -13.81 0.48
N PRO A 55 7.66 -13.65 -0.81
CA PRO A 55 6.82 -12.86 -1.71
C PRO A 55 5.34 -13.29 -1.70
N GLU A 56 5.06 -14.59 -1.58
CA GLU A 56 3.70 -15.13 -1.55
C GLU A 56 2.94 -14.76 -0.27
N VAL A 57 3.61 -14.79 0.89
CA VAL A 57 3.01 -14.37 2.17
C VAL A 57 2.74 -12.87 2.15
N VAL A 58 3.74 -12.08 1.73
CA VAL A 58 3.62 -10.62 1.64
C VAL A 58 2.50 -10.22 0.67
N GLU A 59 2.43 -10.85 -0.51
CA GLU A 59 1.40 -10.57 -1.50
C GLU A 59 0.00 -10.87 -0.97
N ARG A 60 -0.20 -12.03 -0.34
CA ARG A 60 -1.50 -12.42 0.24
C ARG A 60 -1.96 -11.45 1.32
N VAL A 61 -1.09 -11.13 2.27
CA VAL A 61 -1.47 -10.25 3.38
C VAL A 61 -1.71 -8.82 2.88
N ALA A 62 -0.85 -8.29 2.01
CA ALA A 62 -1.06 -6.96 1.43
C ALA A 62 -2.35 -6.87 0.63
N ARG A 63 -2.71 -7.92 -0.13
CA ARG A 63 -3.98 -8.01 -0.85
C ARG A 63 -5.19 -7.89 0.07
N GLU A 64 -5.20 -8.62 1.18
CA GLU A 64 -6.30 -8.54 2.16
C GLU A 64 -6.43 -7.14 2.77
N HIS A 65 -5.30 -6.50 3.08
CA HIS A 65 -5.28 -5.13 3.59
C HIS A 65 -5.83 -4.12 2.57
N LEU A 66 -5.43 -4.23 1.30
CA LEU A 66 -5.92 -3.37 0.22
C LEU A 66 -7.40 -3.61 -0.06
N LEU A 67 -7.87 -4.85 -0.01
CA LEU A 67 -9.30 -5.17 -0.14
C LEU A 67 -10.11 -4.55 0.99
N ALA A 68 -9.63 -4.67 2.23
CA ALA A 68 -10.27 -4.03 3.39
C ALA A 68 -10.30 -2.50 3.25
N LEU A 69 -9.23 -1.88 2.75
CA LEU A 69 -9.15 -0.45 2.47
C LEU A 69 -10.24 -0.01 1.48
N VAL A 70 -10.35 -0.69 0.34
CA VAL A 70 -11.35 -0.38 -0.69
C VAL A 70 -12.77 -0.54 -0.15
N ASN A 71 -13.03 -1.63 0.57
CA ASN A 71 -14.36 -1.89 1.14
C ASN A 71 -14.75 -0.95 2.29
N SER A 72 -13.76 -0.33 2.94
CA SER A 72 -13.99 0.60 4.06
C SER A 72 -14.05 2.07 3.62
N ALA A 73 -13.91 2.35 2.31
CA ALA A 73 -13.95 3.72 1.82
C ALA A 73 -15.33 4.36 2.11
N PRO A 74 -15.38 5.52 2.79
CA PRO A 74 -16.64 6.18 3.05
C PRO A 74 -17.31 6.59 1.74
N PRO A 75 -18.66 6.56 1.66
CA PRO A 75 -19.37 7.00 0.47
C PRO A 75 -18.99 8.45 0.12
N PRO A 76 -18.94 8.80 -1.19
CA PRO A 76 -18.61 10.15 -1.61
C PRO A 76 -19.61 11.12 -0.97
N ARG A 77 -19.09 12.15 -0.28
CA ARG A 77 -19.93 13.19 0.30
C ARG A 77 -20.53 13.98 -0.85
N SER A 78 -21.85 13.95 -1.01
CA SER A 78 -22.54 14.83 -1.96
C SER A 78 -22.24 16.30 -1.62
N PRO A 79 -21.90 17.14 -2.61
CA PRO A 79 -21.77 18.57 -2.36
C PRO A 79 -23.14 19.12 -1.95
N ARG A 80 -23.16 19.89 -0.86
CA ARG A 80 -24.35 20.56 -0.34
C ARG A 80 -24.59 21.86 -1.09
#